data_AF-A0A6G3WKW4-F1
#
_entry.id   AF-A0A6G3WKW4-F1
#
_cell.length_a   1.000
_cell.length_b   1.000
_cell.length_c   1.000
_cell.angle_alpha   90.00
_cell.angle_beta   90.00
_cell.angle_gamma   90.00
#
_symmetry.space_group_name_H-M   'P 1'
#
loop_
_entity.id
_entity.type
_entity.pdbx_description
1 polymer ?
#
loop_
_entity_poly.entity_id
_entity_poly.type
_entity_poly.pdbx_seq_one_letter_code
_entity_poly.pdbx_strand_id
1 'polypeptide(L)'
;GVTVIEVVPGDVTGSRGGLSIVVQPTSLQLESGQGLVYDGVPDLLSYEAAEALARQLAPLHMATGGDDDEPLLANLEFTDLLNLGDAASIDVSRTWRPRSQAERLRVPIGVGEDGSPVMLDLKEAAQEGMGPHGLCVGATGSGKSELLRTLVLGLAVTHTSETLNFVLADFKGGATFAGMAQMPHVAAVITNLADDLTLVDRMGDSISGELNRRQEMLRD
;
A
#
# COMPACT_ATOMS: atom_id res chain seq x y z
N GLY A 1 23.57 11.60 7.29
CA GLY A 1 22.97 12.08 6.04
C GLY A 1 23.00 10.94 5.05
N VAL A 2 21.86 10.64 4.42
CA VAL A 2 21.77 9.64 3.35
C VAL A 2 21.91 10.38 2.02
N THR A 3 22.80 9.91 1.15
CA THR A 3 22.97 10.45 -0.20
C THR A 3 22.34 9.47 -1.18
N VAL A 4 21.41 9.95 -1.99
CA VAL A 4 20.78 9.13 -3.03
C VAL A 4 21.45 9.36 -4.36
N ILE A 5 21.73 8.25 -5.02
CA ILE A 5 22.42 8.21 -6.30
C ILE A 5 21.47 7.54 -7.29
N GLU A 6 21.08 8.26 -8.33
CA GLU A 6 20.40 7.67 -9.48
C GLU A 6 21.46 6.97 -10.35
N VAL A 7 21.31 5.66 -10.56
CA VAL A 7 22.24 4.88 -11.38
C VAL A 7 21.68 4.80 -12.80
N VAL A 8 22.39 5.42 -13.74
CA VAL A 8 22.04 5.40 -15.16
C VAL A 8 23.06 4.55 -15.93
N PRO A 9 22.63 3.58 -16.76
CA PRO A 9 23.55 2.85 -17.61
C PRO A 9 24.04 3.71 -18.79
N GLY A 10 25.34 3.66 -19.07
CA GLY A 10 25.98 4.37 -20.19
C GLY A 10 26.61 5.71 -19.80
N ASP A 11 27.07 6.46 -20.80
CA ASP A 11 27.70 7.77 -20.59
C ASP A 11 26.64 8.83 -20.25
N VAL A 12 26.88 9.58 -19.18
CA VAL A 12 25.98 10.65 -18.74
C VAL A 12 26.24 11.90 -19.58
N THR A 13 25.28 12.28 -20.43
CA THR A 13 25.35 13.54 -21.20
C THR A 13 24.82 14.70 -20.37
N GLY A 14 25.67 15.24 -19.49
CA GLY A 14 25.40 16.45 -18.70
C GLY A 14 24.76 16.18 -17.33
N SER A 15 25.05 17.05 -16.37
CA SER A 15 24.54 16.94 -15.00
C SER A 15 23.04 17.17 -14.95
N ARG A 16 22.27 16.17 -14.49
CA ARG A 16 20.85 16.32 -14.13
C ARG A 16 20.64 16.78 -12.68
N GLY A 17 21.72 17.03 -11.91
CA GLY A 17 21.68 17.40 -10.49
C GLY A 17 22.84 18.30 -10.03
N GLY A 18 23.01 18.47 -8.72
CA GLY A 18 24.11 19.27 -8.14
C GLY A 18 25.49 18.59 -8.20
N LEU A 19 25.51 17.28 -8.43
CA LEU A 19 26.69 16.42 -8.47
C LEU A 19 26.44 15.25 -9.44
N SER A 20 27.35 15.02 -10.38
CA SER A 20 27.40 13.81 -11.21
C SER A 20 28.64 12.99 -10.86
N ILE A 21 28.51 11.66 -10.93
CA ILE A 21 29.60 10.72 -10.65
C ILE A 21 29.68 9.73 -11.79
N VAL A 22 30.83 9.67 -12.47
CA VAL A 22 31.13 8.68 -13.50
C VAL A 22 32.10 7.68 -12.91
N VAL A 23 31.73 6.40 -12.90
CA VAL A 23 32.55 5.31 -12.36
C VAL A 23 32.90 4.33 -13.46
N GLN A 24 34.19 4.09 -13.63
CA GLN A 24 34.78 3.04 -14.46
C GLN A 24 35.58 2.10 -13.56
N PRO A 25 36.01 0.91 -14.03
CA PRO A 25 36.70 -0.07 -13.19
C PRO A 25 37.95 0.46 -12.46
N THR A 26 38.61 1.48 -13.00
CA THR A 26 39.86 2.04 -12.47
C THR A 26 39.84 3.54 -12.26
N SER A 27 38.71 4.20 -12.52
CA SER A 27 38.61 5.65 -12.39
C SER A 27 37.23 6.06 -11.91
N LEU A 28 37.21 7.11 -11.11
CA LEU A 28 36.01 7.75 -10.61
C LEU A 28 36.17 9.24 -10.83
N GLN A 29 35.18 9.86 -11.46
CA GLN A 29 35.16 11.30 -11.69
C GLN A 29 33.89 11.88 -11.08
N LEU A 30 34.03 12.88 -10.20
CA LEU A 30 32.89 13.66 -9.72
C LEU A 30 32.91 15.04 -10.37
N GLU A 31 31.76 15.51 -10.83
CA GLU A 31 31.58 16.86 -11.34
C GLU A 31 30.42 17.54 -10.60
N SER A 32 30.69 18.70 -10.01
CA SER A 32 29.66 19.52 -9.37
C SER A 32 29.04 20.47 -10.39
N GLY A 33 27.77 20.84 -10.19
CA GLY A 33 27.09 21.87 -10.99
C GLY A 33 27.76 23.25 -10.96
N GLN A 34 28.72 23.50 -10.05
CA GLN A 34 29.56 24.70 -9.99
C GLN A 34 30.89 24.56 -10.75
N GLY A 35 31.11 23.46 -11.47
CA GLY A 35 32.32 23.23 -12.30
C GLY A 35 33.53 22.68 -11.54
N LEU A 36 33.36 22.26 -10.28
CA LEU A 36 34.39 21.52 -9.55
C LEU A 36 34.47 20.08 -10.05
N VAL A 37 35.67 19.65 -10.45
CA VAL A 37 35.96 18.28 -10.90
C VAL A 37 36.91 17.63 -9.92
N TYR A 38 36.61 16.40 -9.51
CA TYR A 38 37.46 15.55 -8.68
C TYR A 38 37.70 14.21 -9.36
N ASP A 39 38.96 13.76 -9.38
CA ASP A 39 39.37 12.47 -9.92
C ASP A 39 39.86 11.55 -8.79
N GLY A 40 39.46 10.28 -8.85
CA GLY A 40 39.81 9.27 -7.87
C GLY A 40 39.76 7.84 -8.42
N VAL A 41 39.95 6.87 -7.53
CA VAL A 41 39.85 5.44 -7.82
C VAL A 41 38.73 4.86 -6.96
N PRO A 42 37.78 4.09 -7.53
CA PRO A 42 36.70 3.52 -6.74
C PRO A 42 37.20 2.36 -5.86
N ASP A 43 36.67 2.27 -4.65
CA ASP A 43 36.79 1.07 -3.84
C ASP A 43 35.96 -0.07 -4.46
N LEU A 44 36.41 -1.31 -4.27
CA LEU A 44 35.77 -2.51 -4.82
C LEU A 44 35.09 -3.31 -3.71
N LEU A 45 33.90 -3.85 -4.02
CA LEU A 45 33.21 -4.86 -3.21
C LEU A 45 33.14 -6.19 -3.96
N SER A 46 33.19 -7.30 -3.22
CA SER A 46 32.84 -8.61 -3.79
C SER A 46 31.34 -8.67 -4.12
N TYR A 47 30.97 -9.54 -5.06
CA TYR A 47 29.56 -9.75 -5.43
C TYR A 47 28.69 -10.13 -4.22
N GLU A 48 29.18 -11.03 -3.36
CA GLU A 48 28.48 -11.47 -2.15
C GLU A 48 28.25 -10.32 -1.15
N ALA A 49 29.26 -9.47 -0.94
CA ALA A 49 29.14 -8.31 -0.07
C ALA A 49 28.18 -7.26 -0.65
N ALA A 50 28.21 -7.07 -1.97
CA ALA A 50 27.29 -6.16 -2.66
C ALA A 50 25.84 -6.65 -2.57
N GLU A 51 25.58 -7.95 -2.73
CA GLU A 51 24.24 -8.53 -2.58
C GLU A 51 23.73 -8.41 -1.13
N ALA A 52 24.59 -8.68 -0.15
CA ALA A 52 24.24 -8.54 1.26
C ALA A 52 23.90 -7.08 1.62
N LEU A 53 24.69 -6.12 1.16
CA LEU A 53 24.44 -4.70 1.33
C LEU A 53 23.13 -4.28 0.63
N ALA A 54 22.89 -4.74 -0.60
CA ALA A 54 21.65 -4.47 -1.33
C ALA A 54 20.42 -4.98 -0.56
N ARG A 55 20.49 -6.19 0.03
CA ARG A 55 19.40 -6.74 0.86
C ARG A 55 19.19 -5.96 2.15
N GLN A 56 20.26 -5.43 2.76
CA GLN A 56 20.17 -4.58 3.95
C GLN A 56 19.58 -3.20 3.64
N LEU A 57 19.87 -2.65 2.46
CA LEU A 57 19.36 -1.37 2.00
C LEU A 57 17.97 -1.46 1.37
N ALA A 58 17.56 -2.62 0.83
CA ALA A 58 16.27 -2.83 0.17
C ALA A 58 15.02 -2.39 0.98
N PRO A 59 14.98 -2.46 2.33
CA PRO A 59 13.86 -1.93 3.10
C PRO A 59 13.87 -0.40 3.23
N LEU A 60 15.00 0.26 2.99
CA LEU A 60 15.15 1.71 3.12
C LEU A 60 14.65 2.39 1.84
N HIS A 61 13.69 3.28 1.99
CA HIS A 61 13.14 4.07 0.89
C HIS A 61 13.38 5.55 1.18
N MET A 62 13.54 6.34 0.12
CA MET A 62 13.52 7.79 0.26
C MET A 62 12.13 8.22 0.71
N ALA A 63 12.07 9.01 1.79
CA ALA A 63 10.89 9.81 2.02
C ALA A 63 10.76 10.77 0.84
N THR A 64 9.79 10.50 -0.04
CA THR A 64 9.42 11.40 -1.12
C THR A 64 8.69 12.59 -0.49
N GLY A 65 9.43 13.65 -0.18
CA GLY A 65 8.92 15.01 0.00
C GLY A 65 7.79 15.19 1.03
N GLY A 66 8.18 15.49 2.26
CA GLY A 66 7.37 16.18 3.26
C GLY A 66 8.30 16.63 4.38
N ASP A 67 8.10 17.83 4.93
CA ASP A 67 8.86 18.31 6.09
C ASP A 67 8.99 17.17 7.13
N ASP A 68 10.23 16.83 7.49
CA ASP A 68 10.56 15.79 8.49
C ASP A 68 9.95 16.09 9.88
N ASP A 69 9.30 17.24 10.06
CA ASP A 69 8.76 17.69 11.34
C ASP A 69 7.34 17.20 11.63
N GLU A 70 6.53 16.78 10.64
CA GLU A 70 5.13 16.35 10.88
C GLU A 70 4.67 15.19 9.96
N PRO A 71 4.89 13.91 10.34
CA PRO A 71 4.50 12.72 9.56
C PRO A 71 3.01 12.65 9.20
N LEU A 72 2.16 13.28 10.01
CA LEU A 72 0.71 13.37 9.78
C LEU A 72 0.31 14.40 8.71
N LEU A 73 1.20 15.33 8.35
CA LEU A 73 0.96 16.36 7.34
C LEU A 73 1.56 16.05 5.96
N ALA A 74 2.39 15.02 5.87
CA ALA A 74 2.84 14.51 4.57
C ALA A 74 1.65 13.90 3.81
N ASN A 75 1.50 14.25 2.54
CA ASN A 75 0.55 13.58 1.64
C ASN A 75 1.07 12.16 1.37
N LEU A 76 0.73 11.22 2.25
CA LEU A 76 1.11 9.82 2.11
C LEU A 76 0.27 9.19 1.00
N GLU A 77 0.92 8.69 -0.05
CA GLU A 77 0.22 7.94 -1.09
C GLU A 77 -0.12 6.52 -0.63
N PHE A 78 -1.18 5.95 -1.20
CA PHE A 78 -1.62 4.59 -0.90
C PHE A 78 -0.52 3.54 -1.18
N THR A 79 0.25 3.73 -2.25
CA THR A 79 1.35 2.86 -2.64
C THR A 79 2.49 2.89 -1.64
N ASP A 80 2.76 4.05 -1.03
CA ASP A 80 3.78 4.20 0.02
C ASP A 80 3.34 3.48 1.29
N LEU A 81 2.07 3.65 1.66
CA LEU A 81 1.48 3.01 2.85
C LEU A 81 1.61 1.48 2.82
N LEU A 82 1.52 0.87 1.64
CA LEU A 82 1.62 -0.58 1.44
C LEU A 82 2.98 -1.04 0.91
N ASN A 83 3.92 -0.11 0.72
CA ASN A 83 5.24 -0.37 0.14
C ASN A 83 5.17 -1.10 -1.22
N LEU A 84 4.36 -0.57 -2.13
CA LEU A 84 4.06 -1.17 -3.44
C LEU A 84 4.90 -0.59 -4.59
N GLY A 85 5.55 0.57 -4.39
CA GLY A 85 6.22 1.30 -5.46
C GLY A 85 5.22 1.85 -6.48
N ASP A 86 5.56 1.82 -7.77
CA ASP A 86 4.70 2.33 -8.84
C ASP A 86 3.41 1.51 -8.99
N ALA A 87 2.26 2.18 -8.87
CA ALA A 87 0.93 1.59 -9.01
C ALA A 87 0.74 0.85 -10.35
N ALA A 88 1.33 1.35 -11.45
CA ALA A 88 1.21 0.72 -12.77
C ALA A 88 2.01 -0.59 -12.87
N SER A 89 2.96 -0.80 -11.96
CA SER A 89 3.85 -1.96 -11.93
C SER A 89 3.41 -3.06 -10.94
N ILE A 90 2.28 -2.87 -10.25
CA ILE A 90 1.78 -3.82 -9.25
C ILE A 90 1.53 -5.19 -9.89
N ASP A 91 2.27 -6.18 -9.42
CA ASP A 91 2.12 -7.58 -9.81
C ASP A 91 1.38 -8.37 -8.71
N VAL A 92 0.10 -8.66 -8.97
CA VAL A 92 -0.76 -9.39 -8.03
C VAL A 92 -0.25 -10.79 -7.69
N SER A 93 0.55 -11.41 -8.56
CA SER A 93 1.16 -12.72 -8.27
C SER A 93 2.18 -12.64 -7.13
N ARG A 94 2.76 -11.45 -6.91
CA ARG A 94 3.68 -11.17 -5.79
C ARG A 94 2.93 -10.72 -4.54
N THR A 95 1.96 -9.81 -4.70
CA THR A 95 1.26 -9.22 -3.54
C THR A 95 0.27 -10.19 -2.89
N TRP A 96 -0.28 -11.14 -3.66
CA TRP A 96 -1.11 -12.25 -3.18
C TRP A 96 -0.31 -13.48 -2.76
N ARG A 97 0.96 -13.31 -2.35
CA ARG A 97 1.72 -14.40 -1.74
C ARG A 97 0.98 -15.00 -0.54
N PRO A 98 1.19 -16.29 -0.24
CA PRO A 98 0.71 -16.87 1.01
C PRO A 98 1.14 -16.04 2.22
N ARG A 99 0.18 -15.77 3.12
CA ARG A 99 0.37 -14.97 4.33
C ARG A 99 0.30 -15.84 5.57
N SER A 100 1.13 -15.50 6.56
CA SER A 100 1.04 -16.11 7.89
C SER A 100 -0.28 -15.75 8.57
N GLN A 101 -0.65 -16.47 9.64
CA GLN A 101 -1.84 -16.11 10.44
C GLN A 101 -1.74 -14.68 11.00
N ALA A 102 -0.53 -14.23 11.36
CA ALA A 102 -0.31 -12.88 11.86
C ALA A 102 -0.58 -11.79 10.80
N GLU A 103 -0.33 -12.07 9.53
CA GLU A 103 -0.47 -11.11 8.42
C GLU A 103 -1.87 -11.15 7.76
N ARG A 104 -2.67 -12.19 8.00
CA ARG A 104 -3.98 -12.36 7.38
C ARG A 104 -4.96 -11.30 7.89
N LEU A 105 -5.77 -10.72 6.99
CA LEU A 105 -6.76 -9.68 7.27
C LEU A 105 -6.20 -8.45 8.02
N ARG A 106 -4.89 -8.20 7.88
CA ARG A 106 -4.18 -7.11 8.54
C ARG A 106 -3.54 -6.20 7.51
N VAL A 107 -3.95 -4.93 7.48
CA VAL A 107 -3.48 -3.94 6.49
C VAL A 107 -3.21 -2.58 7.14
N PRO A 108 -2.23 -1.81 6.64
CA PRO A 108 -2.00 -0.45 7.08
C PRO A 108 -3.12 0.46 6.57
N ILE A 109 -3.56 1.42 7.40
CA ILE A 109 -4.62 2.39 7.09
C ILE A 109 -4.17 3.85 7.21
N GLY A 110 -2.94 4.08 7.68
CA GLY A 110 -2.33 5.40 7.82
C GLY A 110 -1.00 5.30 8.56
N VAL A 111 -0.49 6.44 9.01
CA VAL A 111 0.74 6.56 9.83
C VAL A 111 0.42 7.23 11.17
N GLY A 112 1.11 6.78 12.21
CA GLY A 112 1.03 7.35 13.56
C GLY A 112 1.91 8.58 13.71
N GLU A 113 1.85 9.21 14.88
CA GLU A 113 2.68 10.38 15.23
C GLU A 113 4.18 10.07 15.17
N ASP A 114 4.57 8.82 15.44
CA ASP A 114 5.94 8.33 15.37
C ASP A 114 6.35 7.87 13.96
N GLY A 115 5.50 8.09 12.96
CA GLY A 115 5.70 7.64 11.58
C GLY A 115 5.48 6.14 11.37
N SER A 116 5.14 5.38 12.41
CA SER A 116 4.87 3.94 12.29
C SER A 116 3.52 3.71 11.59
N PRO A 117 3.37 2.64 10.78
CA PRO A 117 2.11 2.36 10.12
C PRO A 117 1.03 1.96 11.15
N VAL A 118 -0.12 2.62 11.07
CA VAL A 118 -1.31 2.23 11.82
C VAL A 118 -1.94 1.04 11.13
N MET A 119 -1.86 -0.13 11.77
CA MET A 119 -2.38 -1.38 11.24
C MET A 119 -3.82 -1.62 11.72
N LEU A 120 -4.73 -1.93 10.79
CA LEU A 120 -6.05 -2.48 11.12
C LEU A 120 -6.01 -4.01 10.98
N ASP A 121 -6.43 -4.72 12.01
CA ASP A 121 -6.46 -6.19 12.04
C ASP A 121 -7.89 -6.70 12.29
N LEU A 122 -8.53 -7.24 11.23
CA LEU A 122 -9.92 -7.69 11.26
C LEU A 122 -10.09 -9.14 11.71
N LYS A 123 -9.04 -9.80 12.20
CA LYS A 123 -9.18 -11.16 12.75
C LYS A 123 -9.95 -11.12 14.08
N GLU A 124 -10.45 -12.28 14.47
CA GLU A 124 -11.06 -12.45 15.78
C GLU A 124 -10.05 -12.27 16.91
N ALA A 125 -10.52 -11.91 18.10
CA ALA A 125 -9.67 -11.76 19.28
C ALA A 125 -8.93 -13.06 19.64
N ALA A 126 -9.52 -14.23 19.34
CA ALA A 126 -8.89 -15.54 19.51
C ALA A 126 -7.67 -15.76 18.59
N GLN A 127 -7.54 -14.96 17.53
CA GLN A 127 -6.42 -14.93 16.59
C GLN A 127 -5.56 -13.66 16.77
N GLU A 128 -5.63 -13.05 17.95
CA GLU A 128 -4.89 -11.83 18.32
C GLU A 128 -5.25 -10.60 17.46
N GLY A 129 -6.43 -10.60 16.83
CA GLY A 129 -6.94 -9.46 16.05
C GLY A 129 -7.76 -8.46 16.88
N MET A 130 -8.21 -7.38 16.23
CA MET A 130 -9.03 -6.33 16.86
C MET A 130 -10.52 -6.70 16.93
N GLY A 131 -10.91 -7.85 16.37
CA GLY A 131 -12.28 -8.33 16.28
C GLY A 131 -12.83 -8.27 14.85
N PRO A 132 -13.82 -9.11 14.52
CA PRO A 132 -14.32 -9.26 13.16
C PRO A 132 -15.24 -8.11 12.71
N HIS A 133 -15.63 -7.22 13.63
CA HIS A 133 -16.59 -6.14 13.40
C HIS A 133 -16.06 -4.83 13.98
N GLY A 134 -16.24 -3.74 13.24
CA GLY A 134 -15.80 -2.41 13.66
C GLY A 134 -16.81 -1.31 13.30
N LEU A 135 -16.64 -0.15 13.92
CA LEU A 135 -17.45 1.04 13.69
C LEU A 135 -16.53 2.21 13.33
N CYS A 136 -16.77 2.84 12.17
CA CYS A 136 -16.09 4.06 11.77
C CYS A 136 -17.09 5.22 11.75
N VAL A 137 -16.86 6.22 12.61
CA VAL A 137 -17.69 7.43 12.71
C VAL A 137 -16.87 8.64 12.31
N GLY A 138 -17.42 9.47 11.44
CA GLY A 138 -16.79 10.71 11.02
C GLY A 138 -17.81 11.65 10.40
N ALA A 139 -17.67 12.96 10.67
CA ALA A 139 -18.48 13.99 10.04
C ALA A 139 -18.17 14.10 8.53
N THR A 140 -19.03 14.77 7.76
CA THR A 140 -18.74 15.09 6.36
C THR A 140 -17.41 15.85 6.26
N GLY A 141 -16.53 15.41 5.36
CA GLY A 141 -15.19 15.99 5.18
C GLY A 141 -14.09 15.41 6.09
N SER A 142 -14.42 14.53 7.04
CA SER A 142 -13.43 13.89 7.94
C SER A 142 -12.54 12.81 7.29
N GLY A 143 -12.73 12.51 6.01
CA GLY A 143 -11.98 11.45 5.33
C GLY A 143 -12.55 10.04 5.47
N LYS A 144 -13.73 9.84 6.09
CA LYS A 144 -14.36 8.50 6.24
C LYS A 144 -14.43 7.69 4.94
N SER A 145 -14.85 8.31 3.84
CA SER A 145 -14.94 7.63 2.54
C SER A 145 -13.57 7.21 2.01
N GLU A 146 -12.54 8.04 2.21
CA GLU A 146 -11.17 7.72 1.80
C GLU A 146 -10.60 6.59 2.65
N LEU A 147 -10.79 6.63 3.97
CA LEU A 147 -10.38 5.55 4.87
C LEU A 147 -10.99 4.20 4.47
N LEU A 148 -12.28 4.17 4.11
CA LEU A 148 -12.93 2.95 3.64
C LEU A 148 -12.37 2.46 2.30
N ARG A 149 -12.02 3.37 1.38
CA ARG A 149 -11.35 3.03 0.11
C ARG A 149 -9.97 2.45 0.35
N THR A 150 -9.17 3.08 1.21
CA THR A 150 -7.85 2.60 1.64
C THR A 150 -7.92 1.21 2.24
N LEU A 151 -8.90 0.96 3.12
CA LEU A 151 -9.11 -0.37 3.70
C LEU A 151 -9.44 -1.42 2.65
N VAL A 152 -10.42 -1.15 1.78
CA VAL A 152 -10.86 -2.10 0.74
C VAL A 152 -9.72 -2.40 -0.25
N LEU A 153 -9.03 -1.37 -0.73
CA LEU A 153 -7.91 -1.53 -1.66
C LEU A 153 -6.72 -2.25 -0.98
N GLY A 154 -6.40 -1.89 0.26
CA GLY A 154 -5.32 -2.52 1.01
C GLY A 154 -5.57 -4.02 1.20
N LEU A 155 -6.81 -4.40 1.51
CA LEU A 155 -7.19 -5.80 1.61
C LEU A 155 -7.16 -6.50 0.24
N ALA A 156 -7.67 -5.86 -0.81
CA ALA A 156 -7.72 -6.42 -2.15
C ALA A 156 -6.34 -6.66 -2.78
N VAL A 157 -5.38 -5.76 -2.55
CA VAL A 157 -4.02 -5.90 -3.09
C VAL A 157 -3.24 -6.97 -2.34
N THR A 158 -3.58 -7.24 -1.07
CA THR A 158 -2.85 -8.17 -0.21
C THR A 158 -3.45 -9.57 -0.12
N HIS A 159 -4.72 -9.77 -0.53
CA HIS A 159 -5.45 -11.04 -0.44
C HIS A 159 -6.07 -11.39 -1.80
N THR A 160 -6.18 -12.68 -2.13
CA THR A 160 -6.86 -13.13 -3.35
C THR A 160 -8.38 -13.06 -3.22
N SER A 161 -9.11 -12.95 -4.33
CA SER A 161 -10.58 -13.07 -4.34
C SER A 161 -11.09 -14.46 -3.94
N GLU A 162 -10.25 -15.49 -4.04
CA GLU A 162 -10.56 -16.83 -3.55
C GLU A 162 -10.65 -16.90 -2.02
N THR A 163 -9.96 -16.00 -1.31
CA THR A 163 -9.86 -16.01 0.16
C THR A 163 -10.56 -14.84 0.83
N LEU A 164 -10.88 -13.78 0.09
CA LEU A 164 -11.56 -12.59 0.58
C LEU A 164 -12.49 -12.00 -0.49
N ASN A 165 -13.74 -11.76 -0.12
CA ASN A 165 -14.72 -11.11 -0.98
C ASN A 165 -15.39 -9.94 -0.25
N PHE A 166 -15.83 -8.93 -0.98
CA PHE A 166 -16.47 -7.72 -0.47
C PHE A 166 -17.91 -7.59 -0.95
N VAL A 167 -18.74 -7.08 -0.04
CA VAL A 167 -20.03 -6.46 -0.36
C VAL A 167 -19.93 -5.01 0.12
N LEU A 168 -19.99 -4.06 -0.81
CA LEU A 168 -19.76 -2.65 -0.54
C LEU A 168 -21.10 -1.91 -0.57
N ALA A 169 -21.45 -1.21 0.51
CA ALA A 169 -22.73 -0.50 0.63
C ALA A 169 -22.56 0.97 0.99
N ASP A 170 -23.27 1.88 0.30
CA ASP A 170 -23.27 3.33 0.55
C ASP A 170 -24.71 3.88 0.64
N PHE A 171 -24.97 4.72 1.64
CA PHE A 171 -26.30 5.18 2.01
C PHE A 171 -26.73 6.47 1.31
N LYS A 172 -25.82 7.42 1.01
CA LYS A 172 -26.17 8.79 0.59
C LYS A 172 -25.71 9.16 -0.84
N GLY A 173 -25.83 8.25 -1.80
CA GLY A 173 -25.66 8.60 -3.22
C GLY A 173 -24.25 8.40 -3.83
N GLY A 174 -23.38 7.59 -3.21
CA GLY A 174 -22.58 6.60 -3.91
C GLY A 174 -21.43 7.05 -4.83
N ALA A 175 -20.42 7.76 -4.30
CA ALA A 175 -19.11 7.85 -4.96
C ALA A 175 -17.99 7.10 -4.20
N THR A 176 -18.24 6.69 -2.95
CA THR A 176 -17.20 6.11 -2.07
C THR A 176 -16.49 4.94 -2.75
N PHE A 177 -17.26 3.99 -3.28
CA PHE A 177 -16.74 2.77 -3.91
C PHE A 177 -16.81 2.80 -5.45
N ALA A 178 -16.95 3.99 -6.04
CA ALA A 178 -16.98 4.13 -7.49
C ALA A 178 -15.69 3.59 -8.11
N GLY A 179 -15.82 2.79 -9.18
CA GLY A 179 -14.71 2.11 -9.85
C GLY A 179 -14.30 0.76 -9.23
N MET A 180 -14.72 0.45 -8.01
CA MET A 180 -14.34 -0.82 -7.35
C MET A 180 -15.21 -2.01 -7.75
N ALA A 181 -16.37 -1.77 -8.38
CA ALA A 181 -17.30 -2.83 -8.79
C ALA A 181 -16.71 -3.85 -9.78
N GLN A 182 -15.63 -3.50 -10.47
CA GLN A 182 -14.95 -4.39 -11.43
C GLN A 182 -13.85 -5.24 -10.78
N MET A 183 -13.55 -5.03 -9.50
CA MET A 183 -12.53 -5.81 -8.80
C MET A 183 -13.00 -7.25 -8.60
N PRO A 184 -12.10 -8.25 -8.74
CA PRO A 184 -12.47 -9.66 -8.64
C PRO A 184 -12.99 -10.07 -7.26
N HIS A 185 -12.68 -9.30 -6.22
CA HIS A 185 -13.16 -9.51 -4.85
C HIS A 185 -14.59 -9.01 -4.63
N VAL A 186 -15.09 -8.09 -5.46
CA VAL A 186 -16.32 -7.37 -5.17
C VAL A 186 -17.51 -8.16 -5.73
N ALA A 187 -18.28 -8.77 -4.84
CA ALA A 187 -19.48 -9.52 -5.21
C ALA A 187 -20.66 -8.59 -5.54
N ALA A 188 -20.77 -7.46 -4.83
CA ALA A 188 -21.81 -6.47 -5.06
C ALA A 188 -21.40 -5.08 -4.56
N VAL A 189 -21.86 -4.05 -5.29
CA VAL A 189 -21.84 -2.65 -4.84
C VAL A 189 -23.27 -2.15 -4.77
N ILE A 190 -23.68 -1.70 -3.60
CA ILE A 190 -25.03 -1.25 -3.28
C ILE A 190 -24.94 0.23 -2.93
N THR A 191 -25.68 1.08 -3.64
CA THR A 191 -25.61 2.53 -3.48
C THR A 191 -27.01 3.10 -3.31
N ASN A 192 -27.06 4.34 -2.81
CA ASN A 192 -28.28 5.13 -2.70
C ASN A 192 -29.39 4.46 -1.87
N LEU A 193 -29.00 3.73 -0.83
CA LEU A 193 -29.94 3.05 0.07
C LEU A 193 -30.93 4.00 0.78
N ALA A 194 -30.58 5.28 0.92
CA ALA A 194 -31.49 6.28 1.50
C ALA A 194 -32.77 6.48 0.68
N ASP A 195 -32.70 6.31 -0.64
CA ASP A 195 -33.83 6.58 -1.55
C ASP A 195 -34.63 5.30 -1.89
N ASP A 196 -34.11 4.11 -1.56
CA ASP A 196 -34.76 2.83 -1.88
C ASP A 196 -34.64 1.82 -0.73
N LEU A 197 -35.63 1.88 0.18
CA LEU A 197 -35.76 0.94 1.29
C LEU A 197 -35.89 -0.53 0.84
N THR A 198 -36.38 -0.78 -0.38
CA THR A 198 -36.49 -2.15 -0.89
C THR A 198 -35.13 -2.76 -1.21
N LEU A 199 -34.10 -1.94 -1.46
CA LEU A 199 -32.71 -2.41 -1.60
C LEU A 199 -32.11 -2.77 -0.24
N VAL A 200 -32.50 -2.08 0.83
CA VAL A 200 -32.08 -2.40 2.21
C VAL A 200 -32.59 -3.79 2.60
N ASP A 201 -33.88 -4.05 2.40
CA ASP A 201 -34.49 -5.34 2.72
C ASP A 201 -33.87 -6.47 1.90
N ARG A 202 -33.72 -6.27 0.58
CA ARG A 202 -33.06 -7.25 -0.31
C ARG A 202 -31.60 -7.52 0.06
N MET A 203 -30.88 -6.50 0.53
CA MET A 203 -29.51 -6.67 1.03
C MET A 203 -29.51 -7.55 2.30
N GLY A 204 -30.42 -7.27 3.24
CA GLY A 204 -30.58 -8.08 4.45
C GLY A 204 -30.89 -9.54 4.15
N ASP A 205 -31.82 -9.80 3.22
CA ASP A 205 -32.18 -11.14 2.77
C ASP A 205 -30.99 -11.84 2.10
N SER A 206 -30.24 -11.13 1.26
CA SER A 206 -29.08 -11.69 0.55
C SER A 206 -27.95 -12.08 1.51
N ILE A 207 -27.65 -11.23 2.50
CA ILE A 207 -26.64 -11.52 3.53
C ILE A 207 -27.08 -12.71 4.38
N SER A 208 -28.35 -12.75 4.79
CA SER A 208 -28.90 -13.86 5.58
C SER A 208 -28.87 -15.19 4.81
N GLY A 209 -29.20 -15.16 3.52
CA GLY A 209 -29.09 -16.31 2.64
C GLY A 209 -27.66 -16.82 2.51
N GLU A 210 -26.68 -15.93 2.35
CA GLU A 210 -25.26 -16.31 2.28
C GLU A 210 -24.73 -16.88 3.61
N LEU A 211 -25.18 -16.35 4.75
CA LEU A 211 -24.87 -16.91 6.06
C LEU A 211 -25.39 -18.35 6.18
N ASN A 212 -26.65 -18.59 5.82
CA ASN A 212 -27.25 -19.93 5.84
C ASN A 212 -26.50 -20.90 4.92
N ARG A 213 -26.18 -20.47 3.69
CA ARG A 213 -25.41 -21.29 2.72
C ARG A 213 -24.06 -21.71 3.30
N ARG A 214 -23.33 -20.80 3.95
CA ARG A 214 -22.03 -21.10 4.57
C ARG A 214 -22.17 -22.03 5.78
N GLN A 215 -23.23 -21.85 6.58
CA GLN A 215 -23.50 -22.74 7.71
C GLN A 215 -23.78 -24.17 7.25
N GLU A 216 -24.51 -24.34 6.14
CA GLU A 216 -24.75 -25.65 5.53
C GLU A 216 -23.44 -26.28 5.03
N MET A 217 -22.61 -25.53 4.31
CA MET A 217 -21.31 -26.01 3.83
C MET A 217 -20.34 -26.44 4.93
N LEU A 218 -20.48 -25.93 6.16
CA LEU A 218 -19.64 -26.28 7.30
C LEU A 218 -20.20 -27.44 8.15
N ARG A 219 -21.44 -27.85 7.87
CA ARG A 219 -22.08 -28.99 8.55
C ARG A 219 -21.72 -30.33 7.90
N ASP A 220 -21.44 -30.32 6.60
CA ASP A 220 -21.00 -31.47 5.80
C ASP A 220 -19.47 -31.65 5.86
#